data_AF-A0A2A2XZC8-F1
#
_entry.id   AF-A0A2A2XZC8-F1
#
_cell.length_a   1.000
_cell.length_b   1.000
_cell.length_c   1.000
_cell.angle_alpha   90.00
_cell.angle_beta   90.00
_cell.angle_gamma   90.00
#
_symmetry.space_group_name_H-M   'P 1'
#
loop_
_entity.id
_entity.type
_entity.pdbx_description
1 polymer ?
#
loop_
_entity_poly.entity_id
_entity_poly.type
_entity_poly.pdbx_seq_one_letter_code
_entity_poly.pdbx_strand_id
1 'polypeptide(L)'
;MNTLFRSLTLAVLALLPAVASAALQNGKVQVGMVKGTATLFDPAAKQSALASGRVFEQGYRVETSAASTAELILSNGSTLIVNPDSQVEVRTFRQVVSELIIDGEYQKLEKEPSPSVTEIVVTRGKVIGEVRKLNPQSSYVIKTPVGVARIRGTIYTVQYSTVGANAGKLVVGCVKGSVEATVYSANSGPVSVEPGKQISATAPAQSTAAAGEAPAPGATTQPGAETTQPGVSDAAPTGSVTISLADMDKATISAVGATIAASTSLPAAISQGVEAQAQLAPSADQITPVNVSTPKSTGSDPVATNADGTPAAPKATTPPTAPASTSTGGGNALDATINKITDTVQKVVEKQQQPNPSPTN
;
A
#
# COMPACT_ATOMS: atom_id res chain seq x y z
N MET A 1 -37.00 38.53 63.01
CA MET A 1 -37.05 38.81 61.56
C MET A 1 -35.79 38.23 60.94
N ASN A 2 -35.99 37.32 59.99
CA ASN A 2 -35.12 36.19 59.64
C ASN A 2 -33.73 36.57 59.11
N THR A 3 -32.70 35.97 59.70
CA THR A 3 -31.39 35.76 59.07
C THR A 3 -30.99 34.30 59.28
N LEU A 4 -30.17 33.75 58.38
CA LEU A 4 -29.61 32.39 58.34
C LEU A 4 -30.28 31.41 57.35
N PHE A 5 -30.27 31.77 56.06
CA PHE A 5 -30.21 30.77 55.00
C PHE A 5 -28.79 30.20 54.97
N ARG A 6 -28.63 29.00 55.52
CA ARG A 6 -27.40 28.20 55.46
C ARG A 6 -27.18 27.74 54.02
N SER A 7 -25.99 28.09 53.53
CA SER A 7 -25.31 27.61 52.35
C SER A 7 -25.40 26.09 52.16
N LEU A 8 -26.04 25.67 51.06
CA LEU A 8 -25.87 24.35 50.47
C LEU A 8 -25.36 24.53 49.04
N THR A 9 -24.08 24.81 48.90
CA THR A 9 -23.36 24.81 47.62
C THR A 9 -23.19 23.35 47.21
N LEU A 10 -24.14 22.83 46.44
CA LEU A 10 -24.04 21.53 45.79
C LEU A 10 -22.98 21.64 44.68
N ALA A 11 -21.80 21.08 44.93
CA ALA A 11 -20.77 20.88 43.91
C ALA A 11 -21.26 19.80 42.93
N VAL A 12 -21.87 20.22 41.82
CA VAL A 12 -22.08 19.34 40.67
C VAL A 12 -20.75 19.21 39.96
N LEU A 13 -20.03 18.13 40.27
CA LEU A 13 -18.90 17.65 39.49
C LEU A 13 -19.43 17.31 38.09
N ALA A 14 -19.21 18.21 37.13
CA ALA A 14 -19.48 17.96 35.73
C ALA A 14 -18.58 16.81 35.25
N LEU A 15 -19.13 15.61 35.25
CA LEU A 15 -18.55 14.45 34.58
C LEU A 15 -18.70 14.70 33.07
N LEU A 16 -17.77 15.45 32.49
CA LEU A 16 -17.63 15.56 31.05
C LEU A 16 -17.30 14.16 30.51
N PRO A 17 -18.14 13.52 29.69
CA PRO A 17 -17.67 12.40 28.90
C PRO A 17 -16.59 12.95 27.96
N ALA A 18 -15.37 12.45 28.07
CA ALA A 18 -14.32 12.70 27.10
C ALA A 18 -14.78 12.07 25.78
N VAL A 19 -15.46 12.86 24.95
CA VAL A 19 -15.84 12.46 23.59
C VAL A 19 -14.53 12.36 22.82
N ALA A 20 -14.02 11.15 22.66
CA ALA A 20 -12.87 10.90 21.81
C ALA A 20 -13.27 11.29 20.37
N SER A 21 -12.76 12.43 19.90
CA SER A 21 -12.80 12.77 18.48
C SER A 21 -12.07 11.64 17.73
N ALA A 22 -12.77 10.95 16.85
CA ALA A 22 -12.20 9.89 16.04
C ALA A 22 -11.40 10.52 14.87
N ALA A 23 -10.32 11.23 15.19
CA ALA A 23 -9.41 11.80 14.21
C ALA A 23 -8.46 10.71 13.65
N LEU A 24 -8.04 10.85 12.39
CA LEU A 24 -6.95 10.06 11.83
C LEU A 24 -5.64 10.43 12.54
N GLN A 25 -5.06 9.49 13.26
CA GLN A 25 -3.75 9.62 13.91
C GLN A 25 -2.70 8.82 13.17
N ASN A 26 -1.42 9.06 13.46
CA ASN A 26 -0.36 8.18 12.98
C ASN A 26 -0.56 6.78 13.57
N GLY A 27 -0.59 5.77 12.71
CA GLY A 27 -0.57 4.38 13.13
C GLY A 27 0.81 4.00 13.64
N LYS A 28 0.87 2.99 14.51
CA LYS A 28 2.12 2.51 15.11
C LYS A 28 2.60 1.25 14.43
N VAL A 29 3.91 1.18 14.19
CA VAL A 29 4.59 0.01 13.66
C VAL A 29 5.53 -0.52 14.74
N GLN A 30 5.28 -1.74 15.20
CA GLN A 30 6.13 -2.45 16.14
C GLN A 30 6.99 -3.47 15.41
N VAL A 31 8.29 -3.48 15.70
CA VAL A 31 9.18 -4.54 15.22
C VAL A 31 8.89 -5.81 16.02
N GLY A 32 8.41 -6.85 15.38
CA GLY A 32 8.16 -8.16 16.00
C GLY A 32 9.47 -8.90 16.26
N MET A 33 10.21 -9.17 15.18
CA MET A 33 11.50 -9.85 15.22
C MET A 33 12.51 -9.24 14.25
N VAL A 34 13.79 -9.45 14.54
CA VAL A 34 14.90 -9.24 13.62
C VAL A 34 15.81 -10.46 13.66
N LYS A 35 16.00 -11.12 12.52
CA LYS A 35 16.97 -12.19 12.33
C LYS A 35 18.11 -11.67 11.48
N GLY A 36 19.34 -11.72 11.99
CA GLY A 36 20.51 -11.13 11.33
C GLY A 36 20.62 -9.63 11.60
N THR A 37 21.00 -8.86 10.57
CA THR A 37 21.24 -7.41 10.67
C THR A 37 20.20 -6.64 9.87
N ALA A 38 19.54 -5.71 10.54
CA ALA A 38 18.62 -4.77 9.90
C ALA A 38 18.86 -3.36 10.45
N THR A 39 18.62 -2.39 9.59
CA THR A 39 18.85 -0.96 9.82
C THR A 39 17.53 -0.22 9.71
N LEU A 40 17.34 0.74 10.61
CA LEU A 40 16.22 1.66 10.61
C LEU A 40 16.74 3.07 10.29
N PHE A 41 16.14 3.71 9.31
CA PHE A 41 16.35 5.11 8.97
C PHE A 41 15.11 5.90 9.39
N ASP A 42 15.34 6.99 10.12
CA ASP A 42 14.27 7.94 10.44
C ASP A 42 13.95 8.85 9.24
N PRO A 43 12.90 9.69 9.33
CA PRO A 43 12.55 10.62 8.25
C PRO A 43 13.66 11.64 7.90
N ALA A 44 14.63 11.86 8.79
CA ALA A 44 15.80 12.70 8.55
C ALA A 44 16.99 11.90 7.99
N ALA A 45 16.74 10.66 7.54
CA ALA A 45 17.72 9.70 7.05
C ALA A 45 18.82 9.30 8.06
N LYS A 46 18.60 9.55 9.36
CA LYS A 46 19.54 9.10 10.39
C LYS A 46 19.42 7.61 10.60
N GLN A 47 20.57 6.95 10.59
CA GLN A 47 20.67 5.51 10.73
C GLN A 47 20.68 5.06 12.20
N SER A 48 19.99 3.96 12.48
CA SER A 48 20.05 3.22 13.74
C SER A 48 19.88 1.72 13.49
N ALA A 49 20.28 0.87 14.45
CA ALA A 49 20.00 -0.56 14.36
C ALA A 49 18.49 -0.81 14.55
N LEU A 50 17.90 -1.67 13.72
CA LEU A 50 16.55 -2.15 13.94
C LEU A 50 16.58 -3.24 15.01
N ALA A 51 15.75 -3.10 16.04
CA ALA A 51 15.67 -4.04 17.16
C ALA A 51 14.23 -4.48 17.41
N SER A 52 14.02 -5.73 17.83
CA SER A 52 12.72 -6.24 18.24
C SER A 52 12.12 -5.38 19.37
N GLY A 53 10.80 -5.21 19.35
CA GLY A 53 10.06 -4.35 20.28
C GLY A 53 10.17 -2.85 19.99
N ARG A 54 11.04 -2.41 19.06
CA ARG A 54 11.08 -1.00 18.65
C ARG A 54 9.74 -0.60 18.04
N VAL A 55 9.20 0.54 18.48
CA VAL A 55 8.00 1.15 17.90
C VAL A 55 8.38 2.43 17.16
N PHE A 56 7.81 2.62 15.97
CA PHE A 56 7.97 3.80 15.14
C PHE A 56 6.68 4.09 14.35
N GLU A 57 6.63 5.23 13.66
CA GLU A 57 5.46 5.68 12.89
C GLU A 57 5.83 5.79 11.40
N GLN A 58 4.93 6.35 10.58
CA GLN A 58 5.21 6.62 9.18
C GLN A 58 6.46 7.50 8.94
N GLY A 59 7.02 7.41 7.74
CA GLY A 59 8.23 8.12 7.28
C GLY A 59 9.55 7.37 7.56
N TYR A 60 9.50 6.27 8.30
CA TYR A 60 10.68 5.43 8.56
C TYR A 60 10.93 4.43 7.45
N ARG A 61 12.21 4.13 7.22
CA ARG A 61 12.67 3.12 6.27
C ARG A 61 13.45 2.02 6.95
N VAL A 62 13.13 0.78 6.60
CA VAL A 62 13.78 -0.44 7.07
C VAL A 62 14.61 -1.03 5.94
N GLU A 63 15.84 -1.41 6.26
CA GLU A 63 16.74 -2.11 5.34
C GLU A 63 17.29 -3.38 5.99
N THR A 64 17.15 -4.52 5.32
CA THR A 64 17.70 -5.80 5.75
C THR A 64 18.96 -6.12 4.95
N SER A 65 20.00 -6.59 5.65
CA SER A 65 21.22 -7.09 5.01
C SER A 65 21.01 -8.47 4.37
N ALA A 66 22.06 -8.98 3.72
CA ALA A 66 22.09 -10.36 3.23
C ALA A 66 21.74 -11.35 4.35
N ALA A 67 20.97 -12.38 4.01
CA ALA A 67 20.46 -13.40 4.93
C ALA A 67 19.71 -12.87 6.18
N SER A 68 19.28 -11.60 6.16
CA SER A 68 18.61 -10.97 7.31
C SER A 68 17.12 -10.77 7.04
N THR A 69 16.30 -10.76 8.08
CA THR A 69 14.85 -10.63 7.96
C THR A 69 14.31 -9.81 9.12
N ALA A 70 13.32 -8.97 8.86
CA ALA A 70 12.63 -8.22 9.90
C ALA A 70 11.11 -8.42 9.79
N GLU A 71 10.43 -8.41 10.92
CA GLU A 71 8.98 -8.46 11.01
C GLU A 71 8.46 -7.14 11.56
N LEU A 72 7.51 -6.53 10.86
CA LEU A 72 6.84 -5.29 11.22
C LEU A 72 5.35 -5.59 11.46
N ILE A 73 4.86 -5.26 12.65
CA ILE A 73 3.48 -5.48 13.06
C ILE A 73 2.82 -4.10 13.17
N LEU A 74 1.80 -3.86 12.35
CA LEU A 74 1.09 -2.60 12.29
C LEU A 74 -0.06 -2.60 13.30
N SER A 75 -0.38 -1.44 13.88
CA SER A 75 -1.50 -1.26 14.83
C SER A 75 -2.89 -1.56 14.25
N ASN A 76 -3.00 -1.77 12.94
CA ASN A 76 -4.20 -2.25 12.26
C ASN A 76 -4.30 -3.79 12.21
N GLY A 77 -3.33 -4.49 12.81
CA GLY A 77 -3.23 -5.95 12.91
C GLY A 77 -2.50 -6.62 11.75
N SER A 78 -2.11 -5.86 10.72
CA SER A 78 -1.37 -6.39 9.57
C SER A 78 0.09 -6.63 9.94
N THR A 79 0.69 -7.65 9.33
CA THR A 79 2.11 -7.99 9.50
C THR A 79 2.82 -7.89 8.15
N LEU A 80 3.99 -7.27 8.14
CA LEU A 80 4.89 -7.22 7.00
C LEU A 80 6.23 -7.87 7.37
N ILE A 81 6.60 -8.92 6.65
CA ILE A 81 7.91 -9.55 6.74
C ILE A 81 8.79 -8.98 5.62
N VAL A 82 9.91 -8.38 6.00
CA VAL A 82 10.93 -7.83 5.11
C VAL A 82 12.01 -8.88 4.92
N ASN A 83 12.09 -9.46 3.72
CA ASN A 83 13.02 -10.54 3.39
C ASN A 83 14.47 -10.04 3.28
N PRO A 84 15.47 -10.91 3.07
CA PRO A 84 16.85 -10.48 2.84
C PRO A 84 17.00 -9.46 1.71
N ASP A 85 18.05 -8.64 1.82
CA ASP A 85 18.47 -7.68 0.80
C ASP A 85 17.36 -6.70 0.37
N SER A 86 16.50 -6.32 1.31
CA SER A 86 15.28 -5.56 1.03
C SER A 86 15.31 -4.17 1.66
N GLN A 87 14.65 -3.22 0.99
CA GLN A 87 14.53 -1.83 1.41
C GLN A 87 13.07 -1.41 1.30
N VAL A 88 12.49 -1.06 2.45
CA VAL A 88 11.06 -0.82 2.61
C VAL A 88 10.83 0.44 3.42
N GLU A 89 9.95 1.32 2.96
CA GLU A 89 9.53 2.50 3.69
C GLU A 89 8.07 2.41 4.08
N VAL A 90 7.75 2.70 5.34
CA VAL A 90 6.36 2.91 5.77
C VAL A 90 6.02 4.36 5.48
N ARG A 91 5.66 4.68 4.24
CA ARG A 91 5.48 6.06 3.76
C ARG A 91 4.32 6.76 4.46
N THR A 92 3.15 6.11 4.45
CA THR A 92 1.95 6.61 5.12
C THR A 92 1.35 5.50 5.95
N PHE A 93 1.05 5.79 7.20
CA PHE A 93 0.25 4.90 8.01
C PHE A 93 -0.58 5.74 8.96
N ARG A 94 -1.85 5.93 8.61
CA ARG A 94 -2.82 6.69 9.41
C ARG A 94 -3.99 5.81 9.78
N GLN A 95 -4.48 5.95 10.99
CA GLN A 95 -5.52 5.09 11.53
C GLN A 95 -6.46 5.88 12.44
N VAL A 96 -7.74 5.55 12.41
CA VAL A 96 -8.73 6.09 13.34
C VAL A 96 -8.47 5.49 14.74
N VAL A 97 -8.48 6.33 15.78
CA VAL A 97 -8.31 5.87 17.17
C VAL A 97 -9.38 4.86 17.54
N SER A 98 -9.00 3.79 18.25
CA SER A 98 -9.90 2.74 18.73
C SER A 98 -9.35 2.14 20.00
N GLU A 99 -10.22 1.83 20.97
CA GLU A 99 -9.86 1.16 22.22
C GLU A 99 -9.37 -0.28 22.01
N LEU A 100 -9.65 -0.86 20.85
CA LEU A 100 -9.16 -2.18 20.46
C LEU A 100 -7.67 -2.18 20.07
N ILE A 101 -7.07 -1.00 19.87
CA ILE A 101 -5.65 -0.86 19.56
C ILE A 101 -4.87 -0.83 20.87
N ILE A 102 -4.32 -1.97 21.26
CA ILE A 102 -3.52 -2.13 22.48
C ILE A 102 -2.05 -2.32 22.09
N ASP A 103 -1.18 -1.42 22.56
CA ASP A 103 0.26 -1.47 22.31
C ASP A 103 0.83 -2.82 22.78
N GLY A 104 1.64 -3.46 21.93
CA GLY A 104 2.20 -4.79 22.20
C GLY A 104 1.30 -5.98 21.87
N GLU A 105 0.02 -5.74 21.51
CA GLU A 105 -0.97 -6.79 21.25
C GLU A 105 -1.57 -6.79 19.85
N TYR A 106 -1.02 -6.00 18.92
CA TYR A 106 -1.55 -5.88 17.55
C TYR A 106 -1.70 -7.22 16.82
N GLN A 107 -0.81 -8.17 17.10
CA GLN A 107 -0.82 -9.53 16.55
C GLN A 107 -2.03 -10.37 16.98
N LYS A 108 -2.69 -10.02 18.09
CA LYS A 108 -3.90 -10.69 18.59
C LYS A 108 -5.17 -10.22 17.86
N LEU A 109 -5.08 -9.18 17.04
CA LEU A 109 -6.22 -8.67 16.28
C LEU A 109 -6.62 -9.65 15.16
N GLU A 110 -7.82 -10.20 15.25
CA GLU A 110 -8.37 -11.08 14.21
C GLU A 110 -8.85 -10.30 12.98
N LYS A 111 -9.25 -9.04 13.17
CA LYS A 111 -9.75 -8.13 12.14
C LYS A 111 -9.20 -6.73 12.38
N GLU A 112 -9.26 -5.89 11.34
CA GLU A 112 -8.83 -4.50 11.48
C GLU A 112 -9.71 -3.74 12.50
N PRO A 113 -9.13 -3.14 13.55
CA PRO A 113 -9.88 -2.57 14.67
C PRO A 113 -10.56 -1.24 14.34
N SER A 114 -10.11 -0.56 13.29
CA SER A 114 -10.63 0.72 12.83
C SER A 114 -10.13 1.04 11.40
N PRO A 115 -10.77 1.98 10.68
CA PRO A 115 -10.31 2.37 9.35
C PRO A 115 -8.86 2.88 9.34
N SER A 116 -8.07 2.45 8.35
CA SER A 116 -6.68 2.87 8.16
C SER A 116 -6.30 3.14 6.71
N VAL A 117 -5.29 3.97 6.51
CA VAL A 117 -4.64 4.27 5.24
C VAL A 117 -3.19 3.86 5.36
N THR A 118 -2.83 2.78 4.67
CA THR A 118 -1.48 2.20 4.72
C THR A 118 -0.85 2.24 3.34
N GLU A 119 0.28 2.93 3.23
CA GLU A 119 1.14 2.98 2.05
C GLU A 119 2.56 2.57 2.42
N ILE A 120 3.02 1.49 1.82
CA ILE A 120 4.37 0.96 1.99
C ILE A 120 5.08 1.02 0.64
N VAL A 121 6.32 1.48 0.63
CA VAL A 121 7.14 1.58 -0.59
C VAL A 121 8.24 0.53 -0.52
N VAL A 122 8.29 -0.37 -1.50
CA VAL A 122 9.37 -1.35 -1.67
C VAL A 122 10.26 -0.86 -2.80
N THR A 123 11.45 -0.39 -2.43
CA THR A 123 12.44 0.16 -3.37
C THR A 123 13.48 -0.88 -3.79
N ARG A 124 13.60 -1.97 -3.03
CA ARG A 124 14.44 -3.13 -3.36
C ARG A 124 13.99 -4.37 -2.58
N GLY A 125 14.16 -5.54 -3.19
CA GLY A 125 14.02 -6.83 -2.52
C GLY A 125 12.58 -7.32 -2.47
N LYS A 126 12.25 -8.12 -1.47
CA LYS A 126 10.98 -8.83 -1.35
C LYS A 126 10.33 -8.58 0.01
N VAL A 127 9.02 -8.48 0.00
CA VAL A 127 8.19 -8.49 1.20
C VAL A 127 7.10 -9.53 1.10
N ILE A 128 6.71 -10.06 2.25
CA ILE A 128 5.56 -10.93 2.42
C ILE A 128 4.68 -10.26 3.46
N GLY A 129 3.42 -9.98 3.12
CA GLY A 129 2.50 -9.38 4.06
C GLY A 129 1.32 -10.27 4.35
N GLU A 130 0.84 -10.22 5.58
CA GLU A 130 -0.46 -10.73 6.02
C GLU A 130 -1.29 -9.51 6.41
N VAL A 131 -2.42 -9.31 5.74
CA VAL A 131 -3.31 -8.17 5.98
C VAL A 131 -4.63 -8.70 6.50
N ARG A 132 -4.99 -8.25 7.70
CA ARG A 132 -6.29 -8.53 8.28
C ARG A 132 -7.40 -8.06 7.37
N LYS A 133 -8.59 -8.61 7.56
CA LYS A 133 -9.77 -8.16 6.82
C LYS A 133 -9.96 -6.66 7.06
N LEU A 134 -9.71 -5.88 6.00
CA LEU A 134 -9.79 -4.43 6.03
C LEU A 134 -11.24 -3.96 6.13
N ASN A 135 -11.44 -2.86 6.84
CA ASN A 135 -12.67 -2.09 6.80
C ASN A 135 -12.90 -1.58 5.36
N PRO A 136 -14.16 -1.45 4.91
CA PRO A 136 -14.46 -0.99 3.55
C PRO A 136 -13.87 0.39 3.21
N GLN A 137 -13.65 1.22 4.24
CA GLN A 137 -13.07 2.55 4.12
C GLN A 137 -11.53 2.55 4.13
N SER A 138 -10.91 1.45 4.52
CA SER A 138 -9.46 1.35 4.61
C SER A 138 -8.81 1.15 3.24
N SER A 139 -7.55 1.55 3.13
CA SER A 139 -6.69 1.28 1.98
C SER A 139 -5.37 0.69 2.45
N TYR A 140 -4.90 -0.31 1.69
CA TYR A 140 -3.59 -0.91 1.88
C TYR A 140 -2.92 -1.06 0.52
N VAL A 141 -1.83 -0.32 0.32
CA VAL A 141 -1.11 -0.28 -0.96
C VAL A 141 0.39 -0.48 -0.78
N ILE A 142 0.96 -1.29 -1.66
CA ILE A 142 2.40 -1.43 -1.81
C ILE A 142 2.81 -0.72 -3.10
N LYS A 143 3.65 0.31 -3.01
CA LYS A 143 4.23 0.98 -4.16
C LYS A 143 5.63 0.43 -4.43
N THR A 144 5.98 0.36 -5.70
CA THR A 144 7.32 0.05 -6.20
C THR A 144 7.64 1.03 -7.32
N PRO A 145 8.91 1.19 -7.72
CA PRO A 145 9.25 2.04 -8.87
C PRO A 145 8.53 1.66 -10.18
N VAL A 146 8.07 0.41 -10.34
CA VAL A 146 7.43 -0.06 -11.58
C VAL A 146 5.90 -0.04 -11.52
N GLY A 147 5.33 -0.07 -10.32
CA GLY A 147 3.88 -0.18 -10.18
C GLY A 147 3.40 -0.22 -8.74
N VAL A 148 2.09 -0.33 -8.58
CA VAL A 148 1.38 -0.39 -7.29
C VAL A 148 0.56 -1.67 -7.18
N ALA A 149 0.60 -2.30 -6.01
CA ALA A 149 -0.28 -3.40 -5.63
C ALA A 149 -1.27 -2.90 -4.57
N ARG A 150 -2.57 -3.02 -4.84
CA ARG A 150 -3.66 -2.77 -3.90
C ARG A 150 -4.06 -4.09 -3.27
N ILE A 151 -4.03 -4.15 -1.94
CA ILE A 151 -4.26 -5.39 -1.19
C ILE A 151 -5.61 -5.32 -0.50
N ARG A 152 -6.44 -6.35 -0.66
CA ARG A 152 -7.69 -6.50 0.09
C ARG A 152 -7.72 -7.82 0.85
N GLY A 153 -7.28 -7.73 2.11
CA GLY A 153 -7.46 -8.73 3.16
C GLY A 153 -6.87 -10.09 2.82
N THR A 154 -5.53 -10.22 2.91
CA THR A 154 -4.88 -11.52 2.69
C THR A 154 -3.34 -11.58 2.87
N ILE A 155 -2.77 -12.76 2.60
CA ILE A 155 -1.34 -13.05 2.40
C ILE A 155 -0.93 -12.75 0.95
N TYR A 156 0.04 -11.85 0.78
CA TYR A 156 0.58 -11.47 -0.52
C TYR A 156 2.11 -11.46 -0.50
N THR A 157 2.70 -11.40 -1.69
CA THR A 157 4.12 -11.12 -1.88
C THR A 157 4.31 -9.98 -2.86
N VAL A 158 5.27 -9.10 -2.59
CA VAL A 158 5.73 -8.09 -3.55
C VAL A 158 7.24 -8.15 -3.60
N GLN A 159 7.80 -8.26 -4.80
CA GLN A 159 9.22 -8.21 -5.04
C GLN A 159 9.52 -7.16 -6.10
N TYR A 160 10.53 -6.34 -5.83
CA TYR A 160 11.07 -5.40 -6.77
C TYR A 160 12.58 -5.58 -6.90
N SER A 161 13.06 -5.60 -8.14
CA SER A 161 14.48 -5.64 -8.47
C SER A 161 14.76 -4.71 -9.64
N THR A 162 15.94 -4.10 -9.67
CA THR A 162 16.37 -3.30 -10.82
C THR A 162 16.78 -4.21 -11.98
N VAL A 163 16.46 -3.79 -13.20
CA VAL A 163 16.84 -4.45 -14.44
C VAL A 163 17.52 -3.39 -15.31
N GLY A 164 18.86 -3.35 -15.26
CA GLY A 164 19.62 -2.26 -15.86
C GLY A 164 19.42 -0.91 -15.14
N ALA A 165 19.79 0.18 -15.81
CA ALA A 165 19.82 1.52 -15.19
C ALA A 165 18.42 2.15 -15.03
N ASN A 166 17.50 1.90 -15.96
CA ASN A 166 16.24 2.66 -16.08
C ASN A 166 14.98 1.77 -16.02
N ALA A 167 15.12 0.47 -15.78
CA ALA A 167 14.00 -0.45 -15.68
C ALA A 167 14.06 -1.26 -14.40
N GLY A 168 12.92 -1.83 -14.03
CA GLY A 168 12.80 -2.74 -12.92
C GLY A 168 11.88 -3.89 -13.26
N LYS A 169 12.05 -4.98 -12.50
CA LYS A 169 11.15 -6.12 -12.48
C LYS A 169 10.33 -6.08 -11.20
N LEU A 170 9.02 -6.04 -11.37
CA LEU A 170 8.01 -6.19 -10.33
C LEU A 170 7.44 -7.60 -10.41
N VAL A 171 7.37 -8.29 -9.27
CA VAL A 171 6.60 -9.53 -9.12
C VAL A 171 5.64 -9.35 -7.97
N VAL A 172 4.35 -9.55 -8.21
CA VAL A 172 3.30 -9.50 -7.18
C VAL A 172 2.55 -10.81 -7.17
N GLY A 173 2.60 -11.52 -6.05
CA GLY A 173 1.91 -12.79 -5.84
C GLY A 173 0.75 -12.64 -4.87
N CYS A 174 -0.36 -13.31 -5.17
CA CYS A 174 -1.52 -13.39 -4.30
C CYS A 174 -1.62 -14.84 -3.79
N VAL A 175 -1.31 -15.07 -2.51
CA VAL A 175 -1.42 -16.44 -1.97
C VAL A 175 -2.88 -16.74 -1.65
N LYS A 176 -3.58 -15.81 -1.00
CA LYS A 176 -5.00 -15.95 -0.64
C LYS A 176 -5.73 -14.66 -0.99
N GLY A 177 -7.05 -14.57 -0.91
CA GLY A 177 -7.79 -13.30 -0.94
C GLY A 177 -7.68 -12.54 -2.27
N SER A 178 -7.46 -11.21 -2.26
CA SER A 178 -7.47 -10.40 -3.49
C SER A 178 -6.38 -9.34 -3.52
N VAL A 179 -5.69 -9.29 -4.67
CA VAL A 179 -4.66 -8.30 -4.98
C VAL A 179 -4.93 -7.75 -6.38
N GLU A 180 -4.86 -6.43 -6.53
CA GLU A 180 -4.89 -5.76 -7.84
C GLU A 180 -3.55 -5.06 -8.07
N ALA A 181 -2.91 -5.34 -9.19
CA ALA A 181 -1.64 -4.72 -9.57
C ALA A 181 -1.85 -3.74 -10.72
N THR A 182 -1.18 -2.60 -10.68
CA THR A 182 -1.12 -1.63 -11.80
C THR A 182 0.33 -1.31 -12.08
N VAL A 183 0.76 -1.51 -13.32
CA VAL A 183 2.12 -1.19 -13.78
C VAL A 183 2.08 0.20 -14.42
N TYR A 184 2.89 1.14 -13.94
CA TYR A 184 2.72 2.55 -14.27
C TYR A 184 2.88 2.87 -15.77
N SER A 185 3.86 2.25 -16.41
CA SER A 185 4.10 2.43 -17.85
C SER A 185 3.23 1.54 -18.74
N ALA A 186 2.35 0.74 -18.14
CA ALA A 186 1.44 -0.12 -18.88
C ALA A 186 0.08 0.56 -19.05
N ASN A 187 -0.39 0.66 -20.28
CA ASN A 187 -1.75 1.09 -20.59
C ASN A 187 -2.79 -0.03 -20.37
N SER A 188 -2.48 -1.03 -19.52
CA SER A 188 -3.32 -2.21 -19.28
C SER A 188 -4.39 -1.98 -18.21
N GLY A 189 -4.34 -0.86 -17.49
CA GLY A 189 -5.17 -0.65 -16.30
C GLY A 189 -4.84 -1.62 -15.15
N PRO A 190 -5.66 -1.65 -14.09
CA PRO A 190 -5.51 -2.60 -12.99
C PRO A 190 -5.71 -4.05 -13.46
N VAL A 191 -4.80 -4.93 -13.06
CA VAL A 191 -4.83 -6.36 -13.33
C VAL A 191 -5.11 -7.10 -12.02
N SER A 192 -6.17 -7.90 -12.01
CA SER A 192 -6.50 -8.76 -10.86
C SER A 192 -5.52 -9.92 -10.77
N VAL A 193 -4.94 -10.14 -9.59
CA VAL A 193 -4.08 -11.28 -9.27
C VAL A 193 -4.86 -12.18 -8.32
N GLU A 194 -5.40 -13.27 -8.86
CA GLU A 194 -6.19 -14.25 -8.12
C GLU A 194 -5.33 -15.09 -7.15
N PRO A 195 -5.92 -15.70 -6.11
CA PRO A 195 -5.21 -16.62 -5.22
C PRO A 195 -4.46 -17.72 -5.98
N GLY A 196 -3.21 -17.95 -5.61
CA GLY A 196 -2.30 -18.89 -6.27
C GLY A 196 -1.68 -18.36 -7.56
N LYS A 197 -1.99 -17.13 -8.00
CA LYS A 197 -1.40 -16.50 -9.19
C LYS A 197 -0.40 -15.41 -8.81
N GLN A 198 0.40 -15.04 -9.79
CA GLN A 198 1.32 -13.92 -9.73
C GLN A 198 1.36 -13.15 -11.06
N ILE A 199 1.62 -11.86 -10.95
CA ILE A 199 2.00 -11.00 -12.07
C ILE A 199 3.49 -10.74 -12.01
N SER A 200 4.15 -10.84 -13.16
CA SER A 200 5.52 -10.38 -13.36
C SER A 200 5.51 -9.30 -14.43
N ALA A 201 6.11 -8.15 -14.13
CA ALA A 201 6.20 -7.03 -15.03
C ALA A 201 7.63 -6.51 -15.08
N THR A 202 8.10 -6.23 -16.30
CA THR A 202 9.33 -5.46 -16.53
C THR A 202 8.92 -4.17 -17.20
N ALA A 203 9.26 -3.04 -16.60
CA ALA A 203 8.90 -1.73 -17.12
C ALA A 203 9.94 -0.68 -16.67
N PRO A 204 9.92 0.52 -17.25
CA PRO A 204 10.68 1.63 -16.73
C PRO A 204 10.42 1.88 -15.24
N ALA A 205 11.50 2.12 -14.50
CA ALA A 205 11.40 2.48 -13.09
C ALA A 205 11.13 3.99 -12.97
N GLN A 206 10.07 4.34 -12.25
CA GLN A 206 9.72 5.71 -11.90
C GLN A 206 10.16 6.02 -10.47
N SER A 207 10.44 7.30 -10.19
CA SER A 207 10.69 7.73 -8.82
C SER A 207 9.46 7.50 -7.96
N THR A 208 9.65 6.86 -6.81
CA THR A 208 8.62 6.71 -5.76
C THR A 208 8.70 7.82 -4.71
N ALA A 209 9.45 8.89 -4.97
CA ALA A 209 9.54 10.04 -4.08
C ALA A 209 8.20 10.79 -4.04
N ALA A 210 7.81 11.27 -2.86
CA ALA A 210 6.68 12.19 -2.75
C ALA A 210 7.06 13.52 -3.42
N ALA A 211 6.11 14.18 -4.07
CA ALA A 211 6.32 15.52 -4.62
C ALA A 211 6.70 16.47 -3.47
N GLY A 212 7.98 16.88 -3.43
CA GLY A 212 8.52 17.76 -2.38
C GLY A 212 9.82 17.29 -1.72
N GLU A 213 10.31 16.08 -1.99
CA GLU A 213 11.59 15.63 -1.45
C GLU A 213 12.74 16.11 -2.34
N ALA A 214 13.42 17.17 -1.91
CA ALA A 214 14.64 17.68 -2.55
C ALA A 214 15.71 16.57 -2.58
N PRO A 215 16.56 16.52 -3.63
CA PRO A 215 17.69 15.58 -3.65
C PRO A 215 18.59 15.85 -2.45
N ALA A 216 19.11 14.78 -1.82
CA ALA A 216 20.06 14.88 -0.72
C ALA A 216 21.25 15.81 -1.10
N PRO A 217 21.68 16.72 -0.20
CA PRO A 217 22.79 17.62 -0.48
C PRO A 217 24.11 16.85 -0.41
N GLY A 218 24.73 16.63 -1.56
CA GLY A 218 25.98 15.86 -1.65
C GLY A 218 26.65 15.90 -3.02
N ALA A 219 26.71 17.06 -3.65
CA ALA A 219 27.69 17.32 -4.71
C ALA A 219 28.04 18.82 -4.71
N THR A 220 29.28 19.12 -4.31
CA THR A 220 29.87 20.45 -4.36
C THR A 220 29.88 20.98 -5.80
N THR A 221 29.12 22.03 -6.08
CA THR A 221 29.27 22.86 -7.28
C THR A 221 30.22 24.02 -6.99
N GLN A 222 31.23 24.20 -7.84
CA GLN A 222 31.94 25.47 -7.99
C GLN A 222 31.40 26.18 -9.26
N PRO A 223 31.24 27.52 -9.25
CA PRO A 223 30.31 28.24 -10.13
C PRO A 223 30.95 28.82 -11.40
N GLY A 224 30.19 28.84 -12.48
CA GLY A 224 30.45 29.67 -13.65
C GLY A 224 29.51 29.37 -14.82
N ALA A 225 28.87 30.42 -15.35
CA ALA A 225 28.07 30.52 -16.59
C ALA A 225 26.56 30.18 -16.53
N GLU A 226 25.79 31.21 -16.17
CA GLU A 226 24.65 31.78 -16.92
C GLU A 226 23.66 30.85 -17.67
N THR A 227 22.48 30.74 -17.06
CA THR A 227 21.12 30.77 -17.65
C THR A 227 20.95 30.36 -19.12
N THR A 228 20.60 29.10 -19.33
CA THR A 228 19.56 28.70 -20.28
C THR A 228 18.66 27.65 -19.63
N GLN A 229 17.37 27.94 -19.55
CA GLN A 229 16.32 27.02 -19.13
C GLN A 229 16.22 25.85 -20.13
N PRO A 230 16.45 24.58 -19.74
CA PRO A 230 16.11 23.46 -20.59
C PRO A 230 14.70 22.98 -20.22
N GLY A 231 13.84 22.94 -21.24
CA GLY A 231 12.48 22.44 -21.13
C GLY A 231 12.40 21.02 -20.57
N VAL A 232 11.21 20.71 -20.07
CA VAL A 232 10.78 19.37 -19.68
C VAL A 232 11.12 18.38 -20.80
N SER A 233 12.22 17.65 -20.63
CA SER A 233 12.46 16.44 -21.42
C SER A 233 11.58 15.36 -20.83
N ASP A 234 10.34 15.31 -21.34
CA ASP A 234 9.52 14.10 -21.31
C ASP A 234 10.18 13.06 -22.22
N ALA A 235 11.36 12.58 -21.81
CA ALA A 235 11.96 11.40 -22.40
C ALA A 235 11.29 10.21 -21.73
N ALA A 236 10.15 9.79 -22.28
CA ALA A 236 9.54 8.51 -21.96
C ALA A 236 10.64 7.44 -21.99
N PRO A 237 10.89 6.70 -20.89
CA PRO A 237 11.96 5.73 -20.89
C PRO A 237 11.62 4.67 -21.92
N THR A 238 12.48 4.55 -22.93
CA THR A 238 12.33 3.66 -24.09
C THR A 238 12.64 2.21 -23.69
N GLY A 239 11.97 1.70 -22.66
CA GLY A 239 12.02 0.30 -22.24
C GLY A 239 10.75 -0.40 -22.67
N SER A 240 10.86 -1.52 -23.37
CA SER A 240 9.71 -2.38 -23.69
C SER A 240 9.03 -2.83 -22.39
N VAL A 241 7.74 -2.53 -22.25
CA VAL A 241 6.93 -2.99 -21.11
C VAL A 241 6.44 -4.41 -21.39
N THR A 242 6.79 -5.35 -20.51
CA THR A 242 6.31 -6.73 -20.58
C THR A 242 5.53 -7.05 -19.32
N ILE A 243 4.32 -7.58 -19.47
CA ILE A 243 3.51 -8.06 -18.36
C ILE A 243 3.08 -9.49 -18.64
N SER A 244 3.29 -10.37 -17.68
CA SER A 244 2.82 -11.75 -17.72
C SER A 244 2.09 -12.11 -16.43
N LEU A 245 0.97 -12.81 -16.56
CA LEU A 245 0.27 -13.48 -15.46
C LEU A 245 0.56 -14.97 -15.51
N ALA A 246 0.82 -15.58 -14.35
CA ALA A 246 1.13 -17.00 -14.25
C ALA A 246 0.66 -17.55 -12.91
N ASP A 247 0.59 -18.88 -12.81
CA ASP A 247 0.54 -19.56 -11.52
C ASP A 247 1.80 -19.28 -10.69
N MET A 248 1.64 -19.26 -9.38
CA MET A 248 2.76 -19.41 -8.45
C MET A 248 3.12 -20.89 -8.39
N ASP A 249 4.40 -21.21 -8.57
CA ASP A 249 4.85 -22.58 -8.41
C ASP A 249 4.83 -23.02 -6.93
N LYS A 250 4.78 -24.34 -6.74
CA LYS A 250 4.83 -24.98 -5.42
C LYS A 250 5.99 -24.50 -4.55
N ALA A 251 7.19 -24.35 -5.10
CA ALA A 251 8.36 -23.95 -4.31
C ALA A 251 8.23 -22.50 -3.83
N THR A 252 7.69 -21.61 -4.67
CA THR A 252 7.43 -20.22 -4.33
C THR A 252 6.40 -20.11 -3.20
N ILE A 253 5.28 -20.84 -3.27
CA ILE A 253 4.26 -20.82 -2.21
C ILE A 253 4.81 -21.45 -0.92
N SER A 254 5.52 -22.58 -1.00
CA SER A 254 6.12 -23.22 0.17
C SER A 254 7.17 -22.31 0.85
N ALA A 255 7.97 -21.58 0.07
CA ALA A 255 8.92 -20.60 0.61
C ALA A 255 8.20 -19.45 1.36
N VAL A 256 7.00 -19.05 0.91
CA VAL A 256 6.15 -18.10 1.65
C VAL A 256 5.68 -18.73 2.96
N GLY A 257 5.19 -19.96 2.93
CA GLY A 257 4.78 -20.71 4.13
C GLY A 257 5.91 -20.83 5.16
N ALA A 258 7.12 -21.17 4.73
CA ALA A 258 8.31 -21.27 5.58
C ALA A 258 8.69 -19.91 6.20
N THR A 259 8.59 -18.83 5.42
CA THR A 259 8.88 -17.47 5.94
C THR A 259 7.84 -17.05 6.98
N ILE A 260 6.57 -17.35 6.75
CA ILE A 260 5.48 -17.09 7.71
C ILE A 260 5.64 -17.96 8.95
N ALA A 261 6.05 -19.22 8.83
CA ALA A 261 6.30 -20.11 9.97
C ALA A 261 7.44 -19.61 10.88
N ALA A 262 8.38 -18.83 10.32
CA ALA A 262 9.46 -18.22 11.07
C ALA A 262 9.08 -16.87 11.71
N SER A 263 7.91 -16.31 11.39
CA SER A 263 7.39 -15.11 12.05
C SER A 263 6.97 -15.42 13.48
N THR A 264 7.13 -14.42 14.35
CA THR A 264 6.79 -14.53 15.78
C THR A 264 5.39 -14.04 16.09
N SER A 265 4.77 -13.30 15.18
CA SER A 265 3.45 -12.68 15.37
C SER A 265 2.32 -13.43 14.67
N LEU A 266 2.63 -14.25 13.66
CA LEU A 266 1.62 -14.94 12.86
C LEU A 266 1.27 -16.32 13.44
N PRO A 267 -0.02 -16.66 13.59
CA PRO A 267 -0.45 -17.99 14.01
C PRO A 267 0.05 -19.10 13.08
N ALA A 268 0.47 -20.24 13.65
CA ALA A 268 0.93 -21.40 12.89
C ALA A 268 -0.11 -21.95 11.89
N ALA A 269 -1.41 -21.75 12.15
CA ALA A 269 -2.47 -22.12 11.21
C ALA A 269 -2.34 -21.39 9.86
N ILE A 270 -1.77 -20.18 9.83
CA ILE A 270 -1.55 -19.41 8.61
C ILE A 270 -0.49 -20.09 7.73
N SER A 271 0.68 -20.42 8.29
CA SER A 271 1.74 -21.10 7.53
C SER A 271 1.31 -22.51 7.09
N GLN A 272 0.58 -23.25 7.94
CA GLN A 272 0.00 -24.55 7.57
C GLN A 272 -0.98 -24.45 6.40
N GLY A 273 -1.84 -23.42 6.40
CA GLY A 273 -2.77 -23.17 5.29
C GLY A 273 -2.05 -22.83 3.97
N VAL A 274 -0.97 -22.05 4.05
CA VAL A 274 -0.13 -21.74 2.88
C VAL A 274 0.58 -22.99 2.36
N GLU A 275 1.09 -23.85 3.24
CA GLU A 275 1.75 -25.09 2.83
C GLU A 275 0.77 -26.09 2.19
N ALA A 276 -0.46 -26.20 2.73
CA ALA A 276 -1.51 -26.99 2.10
C ALA A 276 -1.83 -26.50 0.68
N GLN A 277 -1.83 -25.19 0.46
CA GLN A 277 -1.98 -24.62 -0.88
C GLN A 277 -0.77 -24.91 -1.77
N ALA A 278 0.45 -24.88 -1.24
CA ALA A 278 1.66 -25.23 -1.98
C ALA A 278 1.58 -26.67 -2.52
N GLN A 279 1.01 -27.60 -1.75
CA GLN A 279 0.83 -29.00 -2.19
C GLN A 279 -0.12 -29.15 -3.39
N LEU A 280 -1.05 -28.22 -3.58
CA LEU A 280 -1.99 -28.20 -4.71
C LEU A 280 -1.46 -27.40 -5.91
N ALA A 281 -0.38 -26.66 -5.74
CA ALA A 281 0.17 -25.79 -6.77
C ALA A 281 0.97 -26.55 -7.83
N PRO A 282 0.99 -26.06 -9.08
CA PRO A 282 1.78 -26.68 -10.14
C PRO A 282 3.28 -26.60 -9.85
N SER A 283 4.04 -27.53 -10.42
CA SER A 283 5.50 -27.43 -10.47
C SER A 283 5.93 -26.39 -11.51
N ALA A 284 7.11 -25.79 -11.38
CA ALA A 284 7.56 -24.71 -12.26
C ALA A 284 7.49 -25.07 -13.76
N ASP A 285 7.82 -26.32 -14.11
CA ASP A 285 7.79 -26.83 -15.50
C ASP A 285 6.38 -26.93 -16.10
N GLN A 286 5.33 -26.84 -15.28
CA GLN A 286 3.93 -26.91 -15.69
C GLN A 286 3.29 -25.53 -15.88
N ILE A 287 4.05 -24.45 -15.64
CA ILE A 287 3.53 -23.08 -15.64
C ILE A 287 3.79 -22.43 -16.99
N THR A 288 2.72 -21.97 -17.64
CA THR A 288 2.79 -21.19 -18.87
C THR A 288 2.34 -19.75 -18.60
N PRO A 289 3.25 -18.76 -18.65
CA PRO A 289 2.88 -17.36 -18.48
C PRO A 289 1.98 -16.87 -19.62
N VAL A 290 0.93 -16.16 -19.28
CA VAL A 290 0.04 -15.48 -20.22
C VAL A 290 0.47 -14.02 -20.32
N ASN A 291 0.91 -13.57 -21.49
CA ASN A 291 1.25 -12.18 -21.72
C ASN A 291 -0.02 -11.32 -21.75
N VAL A 292 0.00 -10.22 -20.99
CA VAL A 292 -1.12 -9.28 -20.86
C VAL A 292 -0.88 -8.00 -21.69
N SER A 293 0.21 -7.96 -22.47
CA SER A 293 0.54 -6.81 -23.31
C SER A 293 -0.50 -6.61 -24.43
N THR A 294 -1.25 -5.51 -24.39
CA THR A 294 -1.81 -4.94 -25.61
C THR A 294 -0.71 -4.13 -26.31
N PRO A 295 -0.40 -4.39 -27.60
CA PRO A 295 0.48 -3.51 -28.33
C PRO A 295 -0.29 -2.23 -28.68
N LYS A 296 0.23 -1.05 -28.30
CA LYS A 296 0.03 0.12 -29.17
C LYS A 296 1.14 0.09 -30.20
N SER A 297 0.89 -0.63 -31.29
CA SER A 297 1.54 -0.31 -32.56
C SER A 297 1.22 1.16 -32.84
N THR A 298 2.23 2.01 -32.98
CA THR A 298 2.12 3.28 -33.72
C THR A 298 2.07 2.99 -35.22
N GLY A 299 1.22 2.04 -35.61
CA GLY A 299 0.85 1.77 -36.98
C GLY A 299 -0.35 2.64 -37.29
N SER A 300 -0.19 3.52 -38.25
CA SER A 300 -1.26 4.20 -38.97
C SER A 300 -2.39 3.21 -39.24
N ASP A 301 -3.55 3.42 -38.62
CA ASP A 301 -4.77 2.72 -39.02
C ASP A 301 -4.99 2.94 -40.53
N PRO A 302 -5.30 1.90 -41.32
CA PRO A 302 -5.77 2.13 -42.67
C PRO A 302 -7.12 2.85 -42.56
N VAL A 303 -7.19 4.06 -43.12
CA VAL A 303 -8.45 4.80 -43.27
C VAL A 303 -9.42 3.89 -44.01
N ALA A 304 -10.54 3.54 -43.38
CA ALA A 304 -11.64 2.85 -44.06
C ALA A 304 -12.27 3.78 -45.09
N THR A 305 -12.08 3.49 -46.37
CA THR A 305 -12.75 4.13 -47.50
C THR A 305 -14.06 3.42 -47.82
N ASN A 306 -15.08 4.17 -48.22
CA ASN A 306 -16.27 3.59 -48.84
C ASN A 306 -15.90 2.92 -50.17
N ALA A 307 -16.79 2.10 -50.74
CA ALA A 307 -16.56 1.40 -52.02
C ALA A 307 -16.37 2.34 -53.24
N ASP A 308 -16.52 3.66 -53.07
CA ASP A 308 -16.26 4.70 -54.07
C ASP A 308 -14.97 5.51 -53.82
N GLY A 309 -14.15 5.13 -52.83
CA GLY A 309 -12.87 5.77 -52.54
C GLY A 309 -12.94 7.07 -51.73
N THR A 310 -14.10 7.46 -51.19
CA THR A 310 -14.22 8.64 -50.31
C THR A 310 -14.08 8.28 -48.82
N PRO A 311 -13.57 9.20 -47.96
CA PRO A 311 -13.51 8.99 -46.51
C PRO A 311 -14.91 8.91 -45.90
N ALA A 312 -15.19 7.86 -45.13
CA ALA A 312 -16.48 7.68 -44.46
C ALA A 312 -16.66 8.68 -43.30
N ALA A 313 -17.77 9.43 -43.27
CA ALA A 313 -18.11 10.32 -42.16
C ALA A 313 -18.51 9.51 -40.90
N PRO A 314 -18.10 9.93 -39.68
CA PRO A 314 -18.35 9.18 -38.46
C PRO A 314 -19.84 9.21 -38.07
N LYS A 315 -20.42 8.01 -37.90
CA LYS A 315 -21.78 7.80 -37.42
C LYS A 315 -21.86 8.10 -35.91
N ALA A 316 -22.61 9.13 -35.54
CA ALA A 316 -22.88 9.46 -34.14
C ALA A 316 -23.63 8.31 -33.45
N THR A 317 -22.96 7.67 -32.49
CA THR A 317 -23.57 6.76 -31.52
C THR A 317 -23.37 7.37 -30.15
N THR A 318 -24.47 7.58 -29.44
CA THR A 318 -24.54 8.14 -28.09
C THR A 318 -23.72 7.28 -27.11
N PRO A 319 -22.82 7.86 -26.28
CA PRO A 319 -22.06 7.10 -25.30
C PRO A 319 -22.95 6.68 -24.12
N PRO A 320 -22.81 5.45 -23.56
CA PRO A 320 -23.29 5.18 -22.22
C PRO A 320 -22.45 5.97 -21.22
N THR A 321 -23.13 6.67 -20.31
CA THR A 321 -22.57 7.45 -19.21
C THR A 321 -21.60 6.61 -18.36
N ALA A 322 -20.30 6.83 -18.55
CA ALA A 322 -19.25 6.31 -17.68
C ALA A 322 -19.11 7.21 -16.44
N PRO A 323 -18.99 6.66 -15.22
CA PRO A 323 -18.52 7.45 -14.08
C PRO A 323 -17.07 7.86 -14.32
N ALA A 324 -16.82 9.17 -14.30
CA ALA A 324 -15.48 9.72 -14.40
C ALA A 324 -14.64 9.28 -13.20
N SER A 325 -13.52 8.60 -13.46
CA SER A 325 -12.41 8.42 -12.52
C SER A 325 -11.11 8.37 -13.32
N THR A 326 -10.65 9.54 -13.76
CA THR A 326 -9.32 9.71 -14.33
C THR A 326 -8.30 9.61 -13.19
N SER A 327 -7.69 8.43 -13.05
CA SER A 327 -6.55 8.19 -12.17
C SER A 327 -5.28 8.76 -12.81
N THR A 328 -5.08 10.07 -12.65
CA THR A 328 -3.79 10.73 -12.89
C THR A 328 -3.10 10.94 -11.56
N GLY A 329 -1.90 10.38 -11.38
CA GLY A 329 -0.92 10.78 -10.36
C GLY A 329 -1.29 10.45 -8.92
N GLY A 330 -0.51 9.57 -8.29
CA GLY A 330 -0.73 9.00 -6.95
C GLY A 330 -0.64 9.95 -5.74
N GLY A 331 -0.93 11.25 -5.89
CA GLY A 331 -1.19 12.18 -4.78
C GLY A 331 -2.68 12.36 -4.51
N ASN A 332 -3.47 12.72 -5.53
CA ASN A 332 -4.88 13.11 -5.38
C ASN A 332 -5.79 12.00 -4.84
N ALA A 333 -5.48 10.73 -5.14
CA ALA A 333 -6.27 9.60 -4.67
C ALA A 333 -6.04 9.27 -3.17
N LEU A 334 -4.84 9.56 -2.65
CA LEU A 334 -4.50 9.35 -1.25
C LEU A 334 -5.20 10.40 -0.39
N ASP A 335 -5.06 11.67 -0.76
CA ASP A 335 -5.72 12.79 -0.07
C ASP A 335 -7.24 12.64 -0.11
N ALA A 336 -7.82 12.24 -1.25
CA ALA A 336 -9.25 11.95 -1.34
C ALA A 336 -9.69 10.82 -0.40
N THR A 337 -8.86 9.78 -0.23
CA THR A 337 -9.16 8.67 0.69
C THR A 337 -9.07 9.14 2.15
N ILE A 338 -8.01 9.86 2.51
CA ILE A 338 -7.82 10.44 3.85
C ILE A 338 -8.97 11.39 4.20
N ASN A 339 -9.35 12.27 3.28
CA ASN A 339 -10.45 13.21 3.46
C ASN A 339 -11.78 12.46 3.60
N LYS A 340 -12.05 11.48 2.74
CA LYS A 340 -13.28 10.67 2.82
C LYS A 340 -13.41 9.94 4.15
N ILE A 341 -12.32 9.36 4.67
CA ILE A 341 -12.34 8.71 5.98
C ILE A 341 -12.60 9.77 7.05
N THR A 342 -11.86 10.88 7.03
CA THR A 342 -12.02 11.98 7.99
C THR A 342 -13.46 12.51 8.03
N ASP A 343 -14.05 12.81 6.87
CA ASP A 343 -15.44 13.28 6.74
C ASP A 343 -16.45 12.25 7.25
N THR A 344 -16.24 10.98 6.93
CA THR A 344 -17.15 9.92 7.38
C THR A 344 -17.12 9.80 8.89
N VAL A 345 -15.93 9.88 9.47
CA VAL A 345 -15.78 9.80 10.92
C VAL A 345 -16.37 11.02 11.61
N GLN A 346 -16.16 12.22 11.07
CA GLN A 346 -16.76 13.45 11.57
C GLN A 346 -18.31 13.36 11.57
N LYS A 347 -18.92 12.85 10.49
CA LYS A 347 -20.38 12.63 10.43
C LYS A 347 -20.89 11.62 11.46
N VAL A 348 -20.13 10.56 11.74
CA VAL A 348 -20.50 9.59 12.78
C VAL A 348 -20.47 10.24 14.16
N VAL A 349 -19.44 11.04 14.43
CA VAL A 349 -19.31 11.80 15.69
C VAL A 349 -20.46 12.79 15.85
N GLU A 350 -20.80 13.57 14.81
CA GLU A 350 -21.93 14.51 14.84
C GLU A 350 -23.28 13.81 15.06
N LYS A 351 -23.49 12.65 14.43
CA LYS A 351 -24.71 11.85 14.64
C LYS A 351 -24.82 11.28 16.06
N GLN A 352 -23.69 10.99 16.71
CA GLN A 352 -23.67 10.56 18.12
C GLN A 352 -23.83 11.73 19.11
N GLN A 353 -23.65 12.98 18.66
CA GLN A 353 -23.85 14.19 19.45
C GLN A 353 -25.29 14.75 19.36
N GLN A 354 -26.16 14.22 18.49
CA GLN A 354 -27.56 14.63 18.47
C GLN A 354 -28.26 14.12 19.75
N PRO A 355 -28.88 15.00 20.56
CA PRO A 355 -29.69 14.57 21.69
C PRO A 355 -30.80 13.67 21.19
N ASN A 356 -30.95 12.50 21.80
CA ASN A 356 -32.06 11.60 21.53
C ASN A 356 -33.37 12.41 21.67
N PRO A 357 -34.26 12.48 20.65
CA PRO A 357 -35.52 13.18 20.81
C PRO A 357 -36.27 12.51 21.97
N SER A 358 -36.60 13.31 22.98
CA SER A 358 -37.34 12.87 24.17
C SER A 358 -38.55 12.02 23.74
N PRO A 359 -38.81 10.86 24.36
CA PRO A 359 -40.01 10.11 24.06
C PRO A 359 -41.21 10.96 24.45
N THR A 360 -41.98 11.40 23.46
CA THR A 360 -43.26 12.06 23.66
C THR A 360 -44.22 11.02 24.24
N ASN A 361 -44.64 11.23 25.49
CA ASN A 361 -45.81 10.58 26.08
C ASN A 361 -47.09 11.10 25.43
#